data_AF-A0A1I2HV26-F1
#
_entry.id   AF-A0A1I2HV26-F1
#
_cell.length_a   1.000
_cell.length_b   1.000
_cell.length_c   1.000
_cell.angle_alpha   90.00
_cell.angle_beta   90.00
_cell.angle_gamma   90.00
#
_symmetry.space_group_name_H-M   'P 1'
#
loop_
_entity.id
_entity.type
_entity.pdbx_description
1 polymer ?
#
loop_
_entity_poly.entity_id
_entity_poly.type
_entity_poly.pdbx_seq_one_letter_code
_entity_poly.pdbx_strand_id
1 'polypeptide(L)'
;MSEYQQVLEEKAKLDGYMGRQFKFIHIEENLSGATVTLQHPGGEAATVQLLTAEARKYLTNLLIRQLAQARTSATASSSSSSAASSVPSSPSAAPH
;
A
#
# COMPACT_ATOMS: atom_id res chain seq x y z
N MET A 1 4.86 -3.04 32.36
CA MET A 1 5.05 -1.90 31.42
C MET A 1 3.71 -1.20 31.28
N SER A 2 3.70 0.11 31.05
CA SER A 2 2.45 0.86 30.89
C SER A 2 1.79 0.51 29.55
N GLU A 3 0.46 0.41 29.49
CA GLU A 3 -0.29 0.17 28.25
C GLU A 3 0.09 1.14 27.13
N TYR A 4 0.41 2.40 27.50
CA TYR A 4 0.86 3.40 26.54
C TYR A 4 2.20 3.06 25.87
N GLN A 5 3.14 2.46 26.61
CA GLN A 5 4.43 2.04 26.05
C GLN A 5 4.23 0.92 25.02
N GLN A 6 3.31 -0.01 25.31
CA GLN A 6 2.99 -1.08 24.38
C GLN A 6 2.38 -0.55 23.08
N VAL A 7 1.51 0.46 23.15
CA VAL A 7 1.00 1.16 21.96
C VAL A 7 2.13 1.78 21.14
N LEU A 8 3.09 2.44 21.78
CA LEU A 8 4.23 3.05 21.09
C LEU A 8 5.11 2.01 20.39
N GLU A 9 5.39 0.89 21.05
CA GLU A 9 6.18 -0.20 20.49
C GLU A 9 5.48 -0.83 19.29
N GLU A 10 4.17 -1.08 19.38
CA GLU A 10 3.37 -1.65 18.29
C GLU A 10 3.32 -0.71 17.08
N LYS A 11 3.15 0.60 17.31
CA LYS A 11 3.18 1.61 16.24
C LYS A 11 4.56 1.68 15.58
N ALA A 12 5.63 1.74 16.38
CA ALA A 12 7.00 1.78 15.87
C ALA A 12 7.35 0.54 15.02
N LYS A 13 6.87 -0.64 15.41
CA LYS A 13 7.01 -1.87 14.61
C LYS A 13 6.33 -1.73 13.25
N LEU A 14 5.06 -1.31 13.23
CA LEU A 14 4.32 -1.10 11.98
C LEU A 14 5.02 -0.08 11.07
N ASP A 15 5.41 1.07 11.62
CA ASP A 15 6.11 2.12 10.87
C ASP A 15 7.45 1.64 10.30
N GLY A 16 8.17 0.80 11.06
CA GLY A 16 9.40 0.17 10.61
C GLY A 16 9.20 -0.69 9.35
N TYR A 17 8.11 -1.45 9.27
CA TYR A 17 7.78 -2.23 8.08
C TYR A 17 7.33 -1.34 6.91
N MET A 18 6.52 -0.31 7.18
CA MET A 18 6.08 0.64 6.15
C MET A 18 7.26 1.38 5.52
N GLY A 19 8.25 1.79 6.34
CA GLY A 19 9.48 2.43 5.87
C GLY A 19 10.35 1.50 5.01
N ARG A 20 10.22 0.19 5.17
CA ARG A 20 10.90 -0.84 4.37
C ARG A 20 10.06 -1.31 3.18
N GLN A 21 9.03 -0.58 2.76
CA GLN A 21 8.17 -0.92 1.62
C GLN A 21 7.38 -2.24 1.74
N PHE A 22 7.21 -2.76 2.95
CA PHE A 22 6.28 -3.88 3.17
C PHE A 22 4.85 -3.41 2.94
N LYS A 23 4.02 -4.30 2.39
CA LYS A 23 2.59 -4.08 2.17
C LYS A 23 1.78 -5.03 3.02
N PHE A 24 0.64 -4.56 3.53
CA PHE A 24 -0.34 -5.42 4.19
C PHE A 24 -0.98 -6.35 3.16
N ILE A 25 -0.94 -7.66 3.43
CA ILE A 25 -1.55 -8.69 2.56
C ILE A 25 -2.68 -9.46 3.25
N HIS A 26 -2.63 -9.58 4.58
CA HIS A 26 -3.68 -10.25 5.34
C HIS A 26 -3.76 -9.65 6.74
N ILE A 27 -4.98 -9.51 7.26
CA ILE A 27 -5.25 -9.06 8.61
C ILE A 27 -6.31 -9.99 9.18
N GLU A 28 -6.00 -10.64 10.30
CA GLU A 28 -6.92 -11.45 11.08
C GLU A 28 -7.14 -10.78 12.43
N GLU A 29 -8.38 -10.42 12.75
CA GLU A 29 -8.72 -9.77 14.01
C GLU A 29 -9.65 -10.64 14.85
N ASN A 30 -9.35 -10.76 16.14
CA ASN A 30 -10.13 -11.53 17.09
C ASN A 30 -10.14 -10.86 18.47
N LEU A 31 -10.74 -11.55 19.46
CA LEU A 31 -10.88 -11.02 20.83
C LEU A 31 -9.54 -10.83 21.56
N SER A 32 -8.46 -11.45 21.08
CA SER A 32 -7.12 -11.36 21.65
C SER A 32 -6.23 -10.31 20.98
N GLY A 33 -6.70 -9.66 19.91
CA GLY A 33 -5.95 -8.65 19.17
C GLY A 33 -6.08 -8.82 17.65
N ALA A 34 -5.05 -8.41 16.92
CA ALA A 34 -4.96 -8.57 15.48
C ALA A 34 -3.61 -9.15 15.05
N THR A 35 -3.64 -10.11 14.15
CA THR A 35 -2.46 -10.65 13.46
C THR A 35 -2.41 -10.06 12.07
N VAL A 36 -1.30 -9.41 11.75
CA VAL A 36 -1.10 -8.68 10.50
C VAL A 36 0.03 -9.32 9.74
N THR A 37 -0.26 -9.84 8.55
CA THR A 37 0.75 -10.39 7.65
C THR A 37 1.11 -9.33 6.61
N LEU A 38 2.42 -9.09 6.49
CA LEU A 38 3.01 -8.16 5.55
C LEU A 38 3.94 -8.88 4.59
N GLN A 39 4.07 -8.34 3.39
CA GLN A 39 5.00 -8.84 2.38
C GLN A 39 5.79 -7.70 1.74
N HIS A 40 7.09 -7.92 1.64
CA HIS A 40 8.01 -7.07 0.89
C HIS A 40 7.97 -7.46 -0.60
N PRO A 41 8.05 -6.50 -1.54
CA PRO A 41 8.19 -6.81 -2.97
C PRO A 41 9.44 -7.66 -3.29
N GLY A 42 10.45 -7.66 -2.43
CA GLY A 42 11.63 -8.54 -2.54
C GLY A 42 11.40 -10.00 -2.08
N GLY A 43 10.17 -10.38 -1.71
CA GLY A 43 9.81 -11.75 -1.36
C GLY A 43 9.82 -12.07 0.14
N GLU A 44 10.30 -11.16 0.99
CA GLU A 44 10.25 -11.32 2.45
C GLU A 44 8.82 -11.21 2.98
N ALA A 45 8.46 -12.02 3.96
CA ALA A 45 7.18 -11.94 4.66
C ALA A 45 7.42 -11.71 6.16
N ALA A 46 6.54 -10.93 6.79
CA ALA A 46 6.59 -10.64 8.21
C ALA A 46 5.19 -10.70 8.81
N THR A 47 5.11 -11.13 10.08
CA THR A 47 3.85 -11.17 10.84
C THR A 47 3.99 -10.33 12.10
N VAL A 48 3.02 -9.45 12.33
CA VAL A 48 2.98 -8.56 13.50
C VAL A 48 1.70 -8.83 14.28
N GLN A 49 1.82 -9.08 15.57
CA GLN A 49 0.68 -9.15 16.49
C GLN A 49 0.47 -7.79 17.15
N LEU A 50 -0.77 -7.33 17.16
CA LEU A 50 -1.23 -6.10 17.79
C LEU A 50 -2.23 -6.47 18.87
N LEU A 51 -1.90 -6.19 20.11
CA LEU A 51 -2.73 -6.52 21.27
C LEU A 51 -3.57 -5.31 21.70
N THR A 52 -3.08 -4.08 21.45
CA THR A 52 -3.78 -2.88 21.91
C THR A 52 -4.83 -2.39 20.89
N ALA A 53 -5.95 -1.87 21.40
CA ALA A 53 -7.00 -1.26 20.57
C ALA A 53 -6.50 -0.01 19.82
N GLU A 54 -5.65 0.79 20.46
CA GLU A 54 -5.02 1.98 19.87
C GLU A 54 -4.13 1.62 18.67
N ALA A 55 -3.31 0.56 18.77
CA ALA A 55 -2.49 0.13 17.64
C ALA A 55 -3.34 -0.41 16.48
N ARG A 56 -4.45 -1.09 16.76
CA ARG A 56 -5.41 -1.52 15.72
C ARG A 56 -6.07 -0.34 15.01
N LYS A 57 -6.43 0.72 15.74
CA LYS A 57 -6.91 1.98 15.13
C LYS A 57 -5.83 2.60 14.24
N TYR A 58 -4.56 2.55 14.66
CA TYR A 58 -3.45 3.04 13.85
C TYR A 58 -3.26 2.21 12.57
N LEU A 59 -3.30 0.88 12.66
CA LEU A 59 -3.28 -0.04 11.53
C LEU A 59 -4.31 0.34 10.46
N THR A 60 -5.56 0.59 10.84
CA THR A 60 -6.61 0.98 9.91
C THR A 60 -6.27 2.24 9.12
N ASN A 61 -5.64 3.24 9.76
CA ASN A 61 -5.19 4.44 9.06
C ASN A 61 -4.09 4.13 8.03
N LEU A 62 -3.15 3.24 8.37
CA LEU A 62 -2.11 2.80 7.44
C LEU A 62 -2.71 2.02 6.24
N LEU A 63 -3.70 1.17 6.50
CA LEU A 63 -4.40 0.43 5.44
C LEU A 63 -5.12 1.36 4.46
N ILE A 64 -5.82 2.37 4.97
CA ILE A 64 -6.50 3.37 4.14
C ILE A 64 -5.48 4.14 3.29
N ARG A 65 -4.33 4.52 3.85
CA ARG A 65 -3.24 5.17 3.12
C ARG A 65 -2.70 4.27 2.00
N GLN A 66 -2.45 2.99 2.28
CA GLN A 66 -2.00 2.02 1.28
C GLN A 66 -3.02 1.90 0.13
N LEU A 67 -4.31 1.83 0.44
CA LEU A 67 -5.37 1.75 -0.57
C LEU A 67 -5.43 3.01 -1.44
N ALA A 68 -5.29 4.19 -0.83
CA ALA A 68 -5.25 5.46 -1.56
C ALA A 68 -4.07 5.50 -2.53
N GLN A 69 -2.87 5.11 -2.08
CA GLN A 69 -1.67 5.03 -2.93
C GLN A 69 -1.84 4.05 -4.09
N ALA A 70 -2.41 2.87 -3.83
CA ALA A 70 -2.69 1.88 -4.88
C ALA A 70 -3.63 2.44 -5.95
N ARG A 71 -4.70 3.15 -5.55
CA ARG A 71 -5.65 3.80 -6.47
C ARG A 71 -4.98 4.89 -7.32
N THR A 72 -4.17 5.75 -6.71
CA THR A 72 -3.45 6.79 -7.45
C THR A 72 -2.47 6.19 -8.46
N SER A 73 -1.76 5.12 -8.09
CA SER A 73 -0.85 4.45 -9.04
C SER A 73 -1.57 3.81 -10.23
N ALA A 74 -2.78 3.29 -10.04
CA ALA A 74 -3.59 2.70 -11.12
C ALA A 74 -4.16 3.76 -12.10
N THR A 75 -4.47 4.97 -11.62
CA THR A 75 -4.97 6.06 -12.47
C THR A 75 -3.85 6.71 -13.29
N ALA A 76 -2.63 6.74 -12.77
CA ALA A 76 -1.47 7.28 -13.47
C ALA A 76 -0.98 6.37 -14.60
N SER A 77 -1.09 5.04 -14.44
CA SER A 77 -0.70 4.09 -15.49
C SER A 77 -1.68 4.08 -16.67
N SER A 78 -2.98 4.25 -16.43
CA SER A 78 -4.01 4.24 -17.49
C SER A 78 -4.02 5.51 -18.38
N SER A 79 -3.56 6.66 -17.89
CA SER A 79 -3.47 7.90 -18.66
C SER A 79 -2.26 7.94 -19.61
N SER A 80 -1.23 7.13 -19.36
CA SER A 80 -0.03 7.05 -20.21
C SER A 80 -0.22 6.18 -21.47
N SER A 81 -1.21 5.30 -21.50
CA SER A 81 -1.46 4.37 -22.62
C SER A 81 -2.34 4.91 -23.75
N SER A 82 -3.00 6.07 -23.58
CA SER A 82 -3.94 6.63 -24.57
C SER A 82 -3.34 7.66 -25.53
N ALA A 83 -2.07 8.06 -25.35
CA ALA A 83 -1.44 9.11 -26.17
C ALA A 83 -0.64 8.60 -27.39
N ALA A 84 -0.52 7.27 -27.60
CA ALA A 84 0.36 6.70 -28.64
C ALA A 84 -0.30 6.37 -29.99
N SER A 85 -1.62 6.57 -30.15
CA SER A 85 -2.33 6.30 -31.41
C SER A 85 -2.76 7.59 -32.09
N SER A 86 -1.80 8.30 -32.70
CA SER A 86 -2.08 9.34 -33.70
C SER A 86 -1.01 9.26 -34.77
N VAL A 87 -1.24 8.39 -35.76
CA VAL A 87 -0.47 8.35 -37.01
C VAL A 87 -0.93 9.55 -37.85
N PRO A 88 -0.07 10.54 -38.17
CA PRO A 88 -0.43 11.55 -39.16
C PRO A 88 -0.29 10.94 -40.55
N SER A 89 -1.42 10.55 -41.14
CA SER A 89 -1.48 10.19 -42.56
C SER A 89 -1.22 11.44 -43.41
N SER A 90 -0.04 11.52 -44.01
CA SER A 90 0.33 12.56 -44.99
C SER A 90 -0.59 12.48 -46.23
N PRO A 91 -1.13 13.60 -46.74
CA PRO A 91 -1.81 13.60 -48.02
C PRO A 91 -0.79 13.53 -49.16
N SER A 92 -0.95 12.52 -50.00
CA SER A 92 -0.22 12.26 -51.23
C SER A 92 -0.25 13.47 -52.17
N ALA A 93 0.92 13.88 -52.65
CA ALA A 93 1.10 14.88 -53.68
C ALA A 93 0.48 14.40 -55.01
N ALA A 94 -0.26 15.29 -55.67
CA ALA A 94 -0.81 15.11 -57.01
C ALA A 94 0.27 15.39 -58.08
N PRO A 95 0.33 14.63 -59.19
CA PRO A 95 1.11 15.01 -60.35
C PRO A 95 0.24 15.64 -61.47
N HIS A 96 0.79 16.72 -62.02
CA HIS A 96 0.66 17.30 -63.38
C HIS A 96 -0.72 17.57 -63.99
#